data_AF-A0A2W6TUA4-F1
#
_entry.id   AF-A0A2W6TUA4-F1
#
_cell.length_a   1.000
_cell.length_b   1.000
_cell.length_c   1.000
_cell.angle_alpha   90.00
_cell.angle_beta   90.00
_cell.angle_gamma   90.00
#
_symmetry.space_group_name_H-M   'P 1'
#
loop_
_entity.id
_entity.type
_entity.pdbx_description
1 polymer ?
#
loop_
_entity_poly.entity_id
_entity_poly.type
_entity_poly.pdbx_seq_one_letter_code
_entity_poly.pdbx_strand_id
1 'polypeptide(L)'
;MRNLKTIMIPVAILVFGVGSAFATNKAKTEKKASIFAYHFDPAAPAEKCIPFGEIDCDVIGGTVCTELVNGSPKVMQSYLSDTECGQTLYRN
;
A
#
# COMPACT_ATOMS: atom_id res chain seq x y z
N MET A 1 46.73 -28.22 -50.83
CA MET A 1 46.10 -28.69 -49.58
C MET A 1 46.34 -27.69 -48.47
N ARG A 2 45.29 -26.98 -48.03
CA ARG A 2 45.03 -26.63 -46.62
C ARG A 2 43.69 -25.90 -46.57
N ASN A 3 42.70 -26.65 -46.10
CA ASN A 3 41.30 -26.27 -45.98
C ASN A 3 41.17 -25.15 -44.95
N LEU A 4 41.07 -23.90 -45.40
CA LEU A 4 40.63 -22.80 -44.56
C LEU A 4 39.09 -22.82 -44.52
N LYS A 5 38.54 -23.84 -43.84
CA LYS A 5 37.10 -23.93 -43.63
C LYS A 5 36.76 -23.10 -42.39
N THR A 6 36.56 -21.80 -42.64
CA THR A 6 35.48 -20.98 -42.09
C THR A 6 34.47 -21.78 -41.27
N ILE A 7 34.40 -21.52 -39.96
CA ILE A 7 33.21 -21.23 -39.13
C ILE A 7 33.79 -20.63 -37.82
N MET A 8 34.15 -19.36 -37.71
CA MET A 8 33.25 -18.22 -37.52
C MET A 8 31.98 -18.59 -36.75
N ILE A 9 32.09 -18.88 -35.44
CA ILE A 9 30.96 -18.69 -34.53
C ILE A 9 31.26 -17.46 -33.67
N PRO A 10 30.55 -16.34 -33.90
CA PRO A 10 30.74 -15.13 -33.14
C PRO A 10 30.24 -15.37 -31.71
N VAL A 11 31.14 -15.27 -30.74
CA VAL A 11 30.81 -15.11 -29.31
C VAL A 11 30.27 -13.70 -29.13
N ALA A 12 29.12 -13.40 -29.71
CA ALA A 12 28.52 -12.07 -29.71
C ALA A 12 26.98 -12.09 -29.74
N ILE A 13 26.35 -13.25 -29.49
CA ILE A 13 24.89 -13.36 -29.32
C ILE A 13 24.57 -13.66 -27.85
N LEU A 14 24.97 -12.73 -26.97
CA LEU A 14 24.16 -12.35 -25.81
C LEU A 14 24.11 -10.81 -25.68
N VAL A 15 24.45 -10.11 -26.76
CA VAL A 15 23.92 -8.76 -27.01
C VAL A 15 22.55 -9.01 -27.59
N PHE A 16 21.51 -8.96 -26.76
CA PHE A 16 20.13 -8.56 -27.06
C PHE A 16 19.30 -8.88 -25.81
N GLY A 17 19.67 -8.25 -24.68
CA GLY A 17 18.67 -7.91 -23.69
C GLY A 17 17.75 -6.88 -24.34
N VAL A 18 16.76 -7.37 -25.08
CA VAL A 18 15.73 -6.57 -25.72
C VAL A 18 15.07 -5.69 -24.68
N GLY A 19 15.26 -4.38 -24.86
CA GLY A 19 14.43 -3.38 -24.22
C GLY A 19 12.97 -3.70 -24.53
N SER A 20 12.21 -4.00 -23.50
CA SER A 20 10.84 -3.55 -23.42
C SER A 20 10.72 -2.82 -22.09
N ALA A 21 10.56 -1.52 -22.21
CA ALA A 21 10.16 -0.67 -21.12
C ALA A 21 8.88 -1.24 -20.51
N PHE A 22 8.95 -1.77 -19.29
CA PHE A 22 7.88 -1.54 -18.34
C PHE A 22 8.17 -0.21 -17.63
N ALA A 23 8.23 0.86 -18.42
CA ALA A 23 8.01 2.21 -17.92
C ALA A 23 6.52 2.34 -17.62
N THR A 24 6.11 1.76 -16.49
CA THR A 24 4.89 1.95 -15.71
C THR A 24 4.98 0.77 -14.77
N ASN A 25 5.68 0.90 -13.67
CA ASN A 25 5.25 1.77 -12.61
C ASN A 25 6.56 2.37 -12.02
N LYS A 26 6.88 3.65 -12.30
CA LYS A 26 6.59 4.63 -11.25
C LYS A 26 5.23 4.30 -10.70
N ALA A 27 5.18 3.26 -9.85
CA ALA A 27 4.19 3.22 -8.82
C ALA A 27 4.59 4.51 -8.18
N LYS A 28 3.77 5.52 -8.38
CA LYS A 28 3.61 6.45 -7.32
C LYS A 28 3.52 5.52 -6.11
N THR A 29 4.60 5.39 -5.37
CA THR A 29 4.48 5.46 -3.95
C THR A 29 3.91 6.87 -3.75
N GLU A 30 2.63 7.08 -4.15
CA GLU A 30 1.63 7.51 -3.20
C GLU A 30 1.96 6.53 -2.09
N LYS A 31 2.84 6.98 -1.18
CA LYS A 31 2.89 6.42 0.15
C LYS A 31 1.41 6.44 0.47
N LYS A 32 0.74 5.29 0.35
CA LYS A 32 -0.68 5.17 0.67
C LYS A 32 -0.75 5.80 2.03
N ALA A 33 -1.33 7.00 2.06
CA ALA A 33 -0.91 7.98 3.04
C ALA A 33 -1.33 7.39 4.38
N SER A 34 -0.36 6.96 5.18
CA SER A 34 -0.66 6.36 6.47
C SER A 34 -1.48 7.38 7.22
N ILE A 35 -2.77 7.11 7.38
CA ILE A 35 -3.70 8.07 7.97
C ILE A 35 -3.75 7.79 9.45
N PHE A 36 -3.76 8.86 10.24
CA PHE A 36 -4.00 8.73 11.66
C PHE A 36 -5.46 8.35 11.88
N ALA A 37 -5.67 7.13 12.36
CA ALA A 37 -6.97 6.53 12.54
C ALA A 37 -7.45 6.60 13.99
N TYR A 38 -8.76 6.57 14.12
CA TYR A 38 -9.50 6.61 15.37
C TYR A 38 -10.52 5.48 15.38
N HIS A 39 -10.98 5.11 16.56
CA HIS A 39 -12.10 4.18 16.70
C HIS A 39 -13.10 4.72 17.70
N PHE A 40 -14.37 4.44 17.45
CA PHE A 40 -15.43 4.84 18.37
C PHE A 40 -15.49 3.92 19.60
N ASP A 41 -15.47 4.51 20.78
CA ASP A 41 -15.73 3.85 22.05
C ASP A 41 -16.85 4.57 22.83
N PRO A 42 -18.06 4.01 22.92
CA PRO A 42 -19.16 4.61 23.66
C PRO A 42 -18.91 4.64 25.18
N ALA A 43 -18.01 3.81 25.71
CA ALA A 43 -17.70 3.74 27.13
C ALA A 43 -16.74 4.86 27.58
N ALA A 44 -16.04 5.51 26.64
CA ALA A 44 -15.11 6.59 26.95
C ALA A 44 -15.87 7.84 27.48
N PRO A 45 -15.36 8.56 28.48
CA PRO A 45 -16.15 9.55 29.22
C PRO A 45 -16.44 10.84 28.43
N ALA A 46 -15.41 11.44 27.81
CA ALA A 46 -15.51 12.74 27.13
C ALA A 46 -15.20 12.63 25.64
N GLU A 47 -14.12 11.94 25.30
CA GLU A 47 -13.70 11.69 23.92
C GLU A 47 -14.23 10.32 23.50
N LYS A 48 -15.24 10.29 22.64
CA LYS A 48 -15.79 9.03 22.13
C LYS A 48 -14.96 8.48 20.97
N CYS A 49 -14.15 9.32 20.35
CA CYS A 49 -13.31 8.97 19.22
C CYS A 49 -11.86 8.79 19.69
N ILE A 50 -11.46 7.54 19.96
CA ILE A 50 -10.19 7.23 20.59
C ILE A 50 -9.09 7.10 19.54
N PRO A 51 -7.95 7.79 19.70
CA PRO A 51 -6.83 7.68 18.77
C PRO A 51 -6.27 6.26 18.78
N PHE A 52 -6.08 5.68 17.59
CA PHE A 52 -5.40 4.40 17.43
C PHE A 52 -3.94 4.61 17.00
N GLY A 53 -3.72 5.41 15.96
CA GLY A 53 -2.39 5.65 15.40
C GLY A 53 -2.40 5.68 13.88
N GLU A 54 -1.22 5.78 13.28
CA GLU A 54 -1.05 5.73 11.82
C GLU A 54 -1.21 4.31 11.29
N ILE A 55 -2.10 4.12 10.30
CA ILE A 55 -2.35 2.83 9.66
C ILE A 55 -2.43 2.96 8.13
N ASP A 56 -2.16 1.86 7.43
CA ASP A 56 -2.28 1.75 5.95
C ASP A 56 -3.75 1.58 5.52
N CYS A 57 -4.55 2.60 5.81
CA CYS A 57 -5.96 2.69 5.40
C CYS A 57 -6.24 4.06 4.78
N ASP A 58 -7.29 4.15 3.99
CA ASP A 58 -7.66 5.35 3.25
C ASP A 58 -9.16 5.62 3.41
N VAL A 59 -9.60 6.85 3.18
CA VAL A 59 -11.03 7.22 3.15
C VAL A 59 -11.74 6.63 1.93
N ILE A 60 -10.97 6.21 0.93
CA ILE A 60 -11.45 5.57 -0.29
C ILE A 60 -10.79 4.20 -0.42
N GLY A 61 -11.58 3.13 -0.52
CA GLY A 61 -10.99 1.80 -0.65
C GLY A 61 -12.03 0.70 -0.69
N GLY A 62 -11.55 -0.55 -0.57
CA GLY A 62 -12.38 -1.75 -0.69
C GLY A 62 -12.94 -2.21 0.66
N THR A 63 -12.18 -3.05 1.35
CA THR A 63 -12.66 -3.68 2.60
C THR A 63 -12.58 -2.70 3.75
N VAL A 64 -13.56 -2.71 4.66
CA VAL A 64 -13.53 -1.88 5.87
C VAL A 64 -12.24 -2.12 6.64
N CYS A 65 -11.57 -1.04 7.02
CA CYS A 65 -10.37 -1.11 7.83
C CYS A 65 -10.75 -1.44 9.27
N THR A 66 -10.31 -2.60 9.75
CA THR A 66 -10.53 -3.04 11.13
C THR A 66 -9.22 -3.43 11.79
N GLU A 67 -8.98 -2.89 12.98
CA GLU A 67 -7.80 -3.20 13.79
C GLU A 67 -8.23 -3.77 15.16
N LEU A 68 -7.33 -4.53 15.78
CA LEU A 68 -7.57 -5.10 17.10
C LEU A 68 -7.20 -4.07 18.17
N VAL A 69 -8.21 -3.60 18.90
CA VAL A 69 -8.02 -2.76 20.10
C VAL A 69 -8.36 -3.60 21.32
N ASN A 70 -7.40 -3.80 22.22
CA ASN A 70 -7.57 -4.66 23.40
C ASN A 70 -8.12 -6.06 23.06
N GLY A 71 -7.70 -6.62 21.91
CA GLY A 71 -8.12 -7.93 21.43
C GLY A 71 -9.51 -7.98 20.79
N SER A 72 -10.21 -6.86 20.68
CA SER A 72 -11.51 -6.77 19.98
C SER A 72 -11.36 -6.05 18.64
N PRO A 73 -11.95 -6.55 17.55
CA PRO A 73 -11.94 -5.85 16.27
C PRO A 73 -12.74 -4.56 16.36
N LYS A 74 -12.13 -3.45 15.98
CA LYS A 74 -12.73 -2.13 15.90
C LYS A 74 -12.61 -1.60 14.49
N VAL A 75 -13.67 -0.94 14.01
CA VAL A 75 -13.67 -0.25 12.73
C VAL A 75 -12.90 1.06 12.89
N MET A 76 -11.97 1.29 11.98
CA MET A 76 -11.15 2.50 11.93
C MET A 76 -11.90 3.60 11.19
N GLN A 77 -11.83 4.81 11.72
CA GLN A 77 -12.53 6.00 11.26
C GLN A 77 -11.59 7.21 11.27
N SER A 78 -11.89 8.21 10.46
CA SER A 78 -11.21 9.51 10.54
C SER A 78 -11.66 10.28 11.79
N TYR A 79 -10.89 11.28 12.19
CA TYR A 79 -11.36 12.24 13.18
C TYR A 79 -12.36 13.22 12.55
N LEU A 80 -13.40 13.59 13.30
CA LEU A 80 -14.29 14.69 12.96
C LEU A 80 -14.38 15.69 14.12
N SER A 81 -14.60 15.19 15.33
CA SER A 81 -14.61 15.96 16.59
C SER A 81 -14.38 15.01 17.78
N ASP A 82 -14.16 15.56 18.98
CA ASP A 82 -13.90 14.76 20.18
C ASP A 82 -15.04 13.77 20.53
N THR A 83 -16.28 14.17 20.23
CA THR A 83 -17.48 13.35 20.46
C THR A 83 -17.93 12.54 19.25
N GLU A 84 -17.33 12.75 18.07
CA GLU A 84 -17.79 12.19 16.81
C GLU A 84 -16.62 11.72 15.95
N CYS A 85 -16.61 10.42 15.65
CA CYS A 85 -15.73 9.91 14.61
C CYS A 85 -16.31 10.25 13.23
N GLY A 86 -15.42 10.56 12.29
CA GLY A 86 -15.76 10.85 10.92
C GLY A 86 -16.05 9.58 10.11
N GLN A 87 -15.70 9.65 8.83
CA GLN A 87 -15.97 8.57 7.89
C GLN A 87 -15.15 7.31 8.21
N THR A 88 -15.74 6.16 7.89
CA THR A 88 -15.07 4.87 7.94
C THR A 88 -13.90 4.82 6.97
N LEU A 89 -12.79 4.27 7.44
CA LEU A 89 -11.60 4.02 6.64
C LEU A 89 -11.66 2.62 6.02
N TYR A 90 -10.99 2.46 4.90
CA TYR A 90 -10.95 1.24 4.12
C TYR A 90 -9.50 0.81 3.89
N ARG A 91 -9.25 -0.50 3.86
CA ARG A 91 -7.95 -1.04 3.51
C ARG A 91 -7.68 -0.74 2.04
N ASN A 92 -6.49 -0.22 1.79
CA ASN A 92 -6.04 0.15 0.46
C ASN A 92 -5.56 -1.05 -0.35
#